data_AF-A0A0G4HM33-F1
#
_entry.id   AF-A0A0G4HM33-F1
#
_cell.length_a   1.000
_cell.length_b   1.000
_cell.length_c   1.000
_cell.angle_alpha   90.00
_cell.angle_beta   90.00
_cell.angle_gamma   90.00
#
_symmetry.space_group_name_H-M   'P 1'
#
loop_
_entity.id
_entity.type
_entity.pdbx_description
1 polymer ?
#
loop_
_entity_poly.entity_id
_entity_poly.type
_entity_poly.pdbx_seq_one_letter_code
_entity_poly.pdbx_strand_id
1 'polypeptide(L)'
;MEEEDRSVKPELQAELRTFCVQACHGKSKGSFRTQTSAVMNRFPGAMAADLSETDLWHKVKAMPYVACEKSDGTRYLLAALGDRGVFLISREWEMSPWRLILKGRDGKLLDDTLLDGELVTDTEGDPDGILTELPVLRFLVFDAMRIGGRDLTCLNLLKRLETCAAEVFKPRIDFLRECAEKKAKPKEDMDIFMKDFFDLRDVSVVIGLSKQKRLPHPCDGVILTPVLWPYTPGSCPQLLKWKPPEMNTV
;
A
#
# COMPACT_ATOMS: atom_id res chain seq x y z
N MET A 1 26.56 -1.04 13.36
CA MET A 1 25.30 -1.79 13.28
C MET A 1 25.43 -2.61 12.02
N GLU A 2 25.70 -3.90 12.16
CA GLU A 2 25.89 -4.79 11.00
C GLU A 2 24.61 -4.73 10.17
N GLU A 3 24.73 -4.40 8.88
CA GLU A 3 23.65 -4.59 7.91
C GLU A 3 23.36 -6.10 7.88
N GLU A 4 22.35 -6.54 8.62
CA GLU A 4 21.80 -7.90 8.47
C GLU A 4 21.50 -8.08 6.98
N ASP A 5 22.08 -9.10 6.36
CA ASP A 5 21.80 -9.44 4.97
C ASP A 5 20.30 -9.72 4.82
N ARG A 6 19.58 -8.74 4.28
CA ARG A 6 18.14 -8.80 3.98
C ARG A 6 17.86 -9.52 2.65
N SER A 7 18.81 -10.31 2.14
CA SER A 7 18.61 -11.05 0.90
C SER A 7 17.58 -12.18 1.07
N VAL A 8 16.62 -12.22 0.15
CA VAL A 8 15.66 -13.32 0.04
C VAL A 8 16.26 -14.41 -0.85
N LYS A 9 16.19 -15.68 -0.44
CA LYS A 9 16.69 -16.81 -1.24
C LYS A 9 16.01 -16.88 -2.62
N PRO A 10 16.70 -17.26 -3.70
CA PRO A 10 16.14 -17.27 -5.06
C PRO A 10 14.84 -18.07 -5.23
N GLU A 11 14.73 -19.22 -4.57
CA GLU A 11 13.51 -20.04 -4.59
C GLU A 11 12.30 -19.29 -4.03
N LEU A 12 12.48 -18.63 -2.88
CA LEU A 12 11.44 -17.82 -2.24
C LEU A 12 11.12 -16.56 -3.07
N GLN A 13 12.11 -15.97 -3.75
CA GLN A 13 11.84 -14.87 -4.69
C GLN A 13 10.91 -15.30 -5.84
N ALA A 14 11.13 -16.48 -6.41
CA ALA A 14 10.28 -17.02 -7.48
C ALA A 14 8.85 -17.32 -7.00
N GLU A 15 8.71 -17.85 -5.77
CA GLU A 15 7.42 -18.05 -5.12
C GLU A 15 6.71 -16.72 -4.85
N LEU A 16 7.39 -15.74 -4.27
CA LEU A 16 6.85 -14.40 -3.99
C LEU A 16 6.39 -13.70 -5.26
N ARG A 17 7.17 -13.79 -6.35
CA ARG A 17 6.79 -13.25 -7.65
C ARG A 17 5.50 -13.90 -8.15
N THR A 18 5.42 -15.23 -8.09
CA THR A 18 4.21 -15.97 -8.48
C THR A 18 3.02 -15.56 -7.63
N PHE A 19 3.19 -15.50 -6.32
CA PHE A 19 2.18 -15.08 -5.36
C PHE A 19 1.64 -13.67 -5.67
N CYS A 20 2.52 -12.68 -5.84
CA CYS A 20 2.13 -11.29 -6.12
C CYS A 20 1.32 -11.20 -7.41
N VAL A 21 1.78 -11.85 -8.46
CA VAL A 21 1.11 -11.84 -9.75
C VAL A 21 -0.26 -12.52 -9.67
N GLN A 22 -0.36 -13.67 -9.00
CA GLN A 22 -1.64 -14.38 -8.83
C GLN A 22 -2.64 -13.61 -7.97
N ALA A 23 -2.18 -12.99 -6.88
CA ALA A 23 -3.03 -12.22 -5.99
C ALA A 23 -3.60 -10.96 -6.68
N CYS A 24 -2.82 -10.27 -7.52
CA CYS A 24 -3.30 -9.11 -8.27
C CYS A 24 -4.25 -9.46 -9.42
N HIS A 25 -4.07 -10.60 -10.10
CA HIS A 25 -4.91 -10.99 -11.24
C HIS A 25 -6.22 -11.70 -10.84
N GLY A 26 -6.37 -12.04 -9.56
CA GLY A 26 -7.57 -12.69 -9.02
C GLY A 26 -7.86 -14.06 -9.62
N LYS A 27 -8.95 -14.70 -9.21
CA LYS A 27 -9.41 -16.00 -9.75
C LYS A 27 -10.08 -15.85 -11.12
N SER A 28 -9.37 -15.34 -12.14
CA SER A 28 -9.90 -15.42 -13.51
C SER A 28 -10.05 -16.89 -13.92
N LYS A 29 -11.19 -17.25 -14.53
CA LYS A 29 -11.68 -18.62 -14.83
C LYS A 29 -10.88 -19.38 -15.91
N GLY A 30 -9.57 -19.19 -15.99
CA GLY A 30 -8.68 -19.94 -16.86
C GLY A 30 -7.49 -20.45 -16.05
N SER A 31 -7.19 -21.75 -16.18
CA SER A 31 -6.03 -22.42 -15.59
C SER A 31 -4.83 -21.48 -15.43
N PHE A 32 -4.46 -21.16 -14.19
CA PHE A 32 -3.29 -20.36 -13.80
C PHE A 32 -1.94 -20.91 -14.30
N ARG A 33 -1.96 -22.05 -15.00
CA ARG A 33 -0.81 -22.85 -15.37
C ARG A 33 0.00 -22.28 -16.54
N THR A 34 -0.43 -21.16 -17.16
CA THR A 34 0.29 -20.52 -18.27
C THR A 34 0.09 -19.00 -18.28
N GLN A 35 0.60 -18.29 -17.27
CA GLN A 35 0.94 -16.88 -17.50
C GLN A 35 2.23 -16.79 -18.31
N THR A 36 2.28 -15.88 -19.27
CA THR A 36 3.49 -15.72 -20.10
C THR A 36 4.63 -15.16 -19.26
N SER A 37 5.88 -15.48 -19.64
CA SER A 37 7.09 -14.89 -19.03
C SER A 37 7.02 -13.35 -18.97
N ALA A 38 6.39 -12.72 -19.97
CA ALA A 38 6.18 -11.28 -20.01
C ALA A 38 5.26 -10.74 -18.90
N VAL A 39 4.23 -11.48 -18.48
CA VAL A 39 3.37 -11.09 -17.35
C VAL A 39 4.09 -11.29 -16.03
N MET A 40 4.81 -12.41 -15.89
CA MET A 40 5.57 -12.74 -14.68
C MET A 40 6.71 -11.75 -14.39
N ASN A 41 7.27 -11.12 -15.42
CA ASN A 41 8.36 -10.15 -15.29
C ASN A 41 7.88 -8.71 -15.05
N ARG A 42 6.57 -8.42 -15.21
CA ARG A 42 6.02 -7.09 -14.97
C ARG A 42 5.50 -6.97 -13.54
N PHE A 43 5.86 -5.88 -12.87
CA PHE A 43 5.29 -5.57 -11.57
C PHE A 43 3.76 -5.52 -11.63
N PRO A 44 3.04 -6.28 -10.78
CA PRO A 44 1.59 -6.43 -10.92
C PRO A 44 0.80 -5.32 -10.21
N GLY A 45 1.47 -4.40 -9.50
CA GLY A 45 0.83 -3.25 -8.88
C GLY A 45 0.16 -2.31 -9.89
N ALA A 46 -0.99 -1.72 -9.55
CA ALA A 46 -1.73 -0.81 -10.42
C ALA A 46 -0.95 0.51 -10.64
N MET A 47 -0.62 0.86 -11.88
CA MET A 47 0.13 2.08 -12.23
C MET A 47 -0.82 3.21 -12.63
N ALA A 48 -0.69 4.35 -11.95
CA ALA A 48 -1.51 5.54 -12.20
C ALA A 48 -1.09 6.27 -13.49
N ALA A 49 -2.08 6.73 -14.26
CA ALA A 49 -1.90 7.64 -15.38
C ALA A 49 -1.83 9.09 -14.92
N ASP A 50 -1.11 9.93 -15.66
CA ASP A 50 -1.10 11.39 -15.42
C ASP A 50 -2.48 11.98 -15.71
N LEU A 51 -2.97 12.80 -14.78
CA LEU A 51 -4.26 13.47 -14.89
C LEU A 51 -4.23 14.51 -16.02
N SER A 52 -5.11 14.35 -17.00
CA SER A 52 -5.34 15.35 -18.06
C SER A 52 -6.69 16.07 -17.89
N GLU A 53 -6.87 17.17 -18.61
CA GLU A 53 -8.15 17.91 -18.62
C GLU A 53 -9.32 17.05 -19.14
N THR A 54 -9.05 16.20 -20.13
CA THR A 54 -10.07 15.28 -20.67
C THR A 54 -10.50 14.24 -19.63
N ASP A 55 -9.58 13.77 -18.78
CA ASP A 55 -9.89 12.84 -17.69
C ASP A 55 -10.80 13.46 -16.64
N LEU A 56 -10.63 14.75 -16.33
CA LEU A 56 -11.53 15.45 -15.40
C LEU A 56 -12.98 15.39 -15.90
N TRP A 57 -13.19 15.62 -17.19
CA TRP A 57 -14.53 15.64 -17.77
C TRP A 57 -15.11 14.23 -17.99
N HIS A 58 -14.30 13.31 -18.52
CA HIS A 58 -14.79 11.99 -18.95
C HIS A 58 -14.72 10.90 -17.87
N LYS A 59 -13.86 11.06 -16.86
CA LYS A 59 -13.69 10.07 -15.77
C LYS A 59 -14.18 10.63 -14.45
N VAL A 60 -13.56 11.71 -13.96
CA VAL A 60 -13.77 12.23 -12.60
C VAL A 60 -15.19 12.77 -12.41
N LYS A 61 -15.77 13.43 -13.42
CA LYS A 61 -17.18 13.85 -13.38
C LYS A 61 -18.19 12.72 -13.60
N ALA A 62 -17.78 11.65 -14.27
CA ALA A 62 -18.69 10.57 -14.69
C ALA A 62 -18.81 9.44 -13.65
N MET A 63 -17.82 9.29 -12.76
CA MET A 63 -17.76 8.22 -11.77
C MET A 63 -17.31 8.75 -10.41
N PRO A 64 -17.70 8.10 -9.30
CA PRO A 64 -17.21 8.49 -7.99
C PRO A 64 -15.71 8.17 -7.85
N TYR A 65 -14.96 9.16 -7.36
CA TYR A 65 -13.55 9.08 -7.02
C TYR A 65 -13.34 9.51 -5.58
N VAL A 66 -12.24 9.06 -5.00
CA VAL A 66 -11.68 9.58 -3.75
C VAL A 66 -10.28 10.12 -4.02
N ALA A 67 -9.83 11.04 -3.18
CA ALA A 67 -8.52 11.65 -3.27
C ALA A 67 -7.69 11.31 -2.03
N CYS A 68 -6.39 11.12 -2.21
CA CYS A 68 -5.42 11.15 -1.12
C CYS A 68 -4.17 11.91 -1.58
N GLU A 69 -3.36 12.36 -0.62
CA GLU A 69 -2.08 12.97 -0.90
C GLU A 69 -1.20 12.01 -1.69
N LYS A 70 -0.41 12.53 -2.63
CA LYS A 70 0.66 11.76 -3.22
C LYS A 70 1.89 11.93 -2.32
N SER A 71 2.19 10.89 -1.55
CA SER A 71 3.36 10.85 -0.70
C SER A 71 4.63 10.73 -1.57
N ASP A 72 5.75 11.18 -1.01
CA ASP A 72 7.08 11.07 -1.62
C ASP A 72 7.88 9.97 -0.91
N GLY A 73 7.38 8.73 -1.02
CA GLY A 73 8.03 7.53 -0.53
C GLY A 73 8.26 6.48 -1.63
N THR A 74 8.73 5.31 -1.22
CA THR A 74 8.98 4.19 -2.15
C THR A 74 7.81 3.23 -2.11
N ARG A 75 7.18 2.99 -3.26
CA ARG A 75 6.05 2.08 -3.38
C ARG A 75 6.49 0.62 -3.29
N TYR A 76 5.80 -0.16 -2.46
CA TYR A 76 5.98 -1.61 -2.36
C TYR A 76 4.63 -2.33 -2.33
N LEU A 77 4.61 -3.57 -2.83
CA LEU A 77 3.62 -4.52 -2.36
C LEU A 77 4.11 -5.14 -1.05
N LEU A 78 3.21 -5.31 -0.08
CA LEU A 78 3.50 -6.01 1.17
C LEU A 78 2.85 -7.38 1.12
N ALA A 79 3.68 -8.43 1.20
CA ALA A 79 3.23 -9.82 1.31
C ALA A 79 3.39 -10.30 2.75
N ALA A 80 2.30 -10.77 3.37
CA ALA A 80 2.33 -11.43 4.67
C ALA A 80 2.02 -12.92 4.49
N LEU A 81 2.98 -13.77 4.86
CA LEU A 81 2.99 -15.20 4.55
C LEU A 81 3.13 -16.08 5.81
N GLY A 82 2.39 -15.73 6.87
CA GLY A 82 2.37 -16.46 8.13
C GLY A 82 3.76 -16.57 8.74
N ASP A 83 4.18 -17.79 9.07
CA ASP A 83 5.48 -18.07 9.69
C ASP A 83 6.69 -17.76 8.78
N ARG A 84 6.47 -17.59 7.46
CA ARG A 84 7.54 -17.17 6.55
C ARG A 84 7.90 -15.68 6.70
N GLY A 85 7.02 -14.89 7.32
CA GLY A 85 7.25 -13.49 7.62
C GLY A 85 6.59 -12.51 6.63
N VAL A 86 6.99 -11.25 6.75
CA VAL A 86 6.51 -10.12 5.95
C VAL A 86 7.60 -9.69 4.97
N PHE A 87 7.21 -9.45 3.73
CA PHE A 87 8.12 -9.03 2.65
C PHE A 87 7.61 -7.76 1.99
N LEU A 88 8.53 -6.84 1.68
CA LEU A 88 8.28 -5.73 0.77
C LEU A 88 8.84 -6.05 -0.60
N ILE A 89 8.04 -5.81 -1.64
CA ILE A 89 8.36 -6.11 -3.05
C ILE A 89 8.29 -4.81 -3.86
N SER A 90 9.43 -4.37 -4.39
CA SER A 90 9.53 -3.14 -5.20
C SER A 90 9.02 -3.36 -6.63
N ARG A 91 8.94 -2.26 -7.40
CA ARG A 91 8.58 -2.32 -8.83
C ARG A 91 9.64 -3.04 -9.66
N GLU A 92 10.88 -2.98 -9.23
CA GLU A 92 12.05 -3.60 -9.83
C GLU A 92 12.20 -5.07 -9.39
N TRP A 93 11.25 -5.60 -8.61
CA TRP A 93 11.27 -6.93 -8.01
C TRP A 93 12.38 -7.14 -6.97
N GLU A 94 12.87 -6.06 -6.36
CA GLU A 94 13.69 -6.18 -5.16
C GLU A 94 12.80 -6.62 -4.02
N MET A 95 13.18 -7.70 -3.34
CA MET A 95 12.42 -8.30 -2.27
C MET A 95 13.26 -8.32 -1.00
N SER A 96 12.69 -7.82 0.10
CA SER A 96 13.35 -7.81 1.40
C SER A 96 12.39 -8.26 2.49
N PRO A 97 12.86 -9.06 3.47
CA PRO A 97 12.10 -9.37 4.67
C PRO A 97 12.09 -8.17 5.63
N TRP A 98 10.98 -7.99 6.34
CA TRP A 98 10.79 -6.94 7.33
C TRP A 98 10.21 -7.52 8.61
N ARG A 99 10.74 -7.11 9.76
CA ARG A 99 10.14 -7.44 11.06
C ARG A 99 8.89 -6.59 11.25
N LEU A 100 7.74 -7.18 10.96
CA LEU A 100 6.42 -6.62 11.21
C LEU A 100 5.49 -7.75 11.64
N ILE A 101 4.78 -7.57 12.75
CA ILE A 101 3.86 -8.55 13.30
C ILE A 101 2.43 -8.17 12.91
N LEU A 102 1.93 -8.88 11.90
CA LEU A 102 0.53 -8.82 11.47
C LEU A 102 -0.18 -10.09 11.93
N LYS A 103 -1.24 -9.93 12.72
CA LYS A 103 -2.10 -11.03 13.15
C LYS A 103 -3.42 -10.99 12.40
N GLY A 104 -3.97 -12.17 12.10
CA GLY A 104 -5.34 -12.31 11.63
C GLY A 104 -6.34 -12.24 12.79
N ARG A 105 -7.64 -12.31 12.46
CA ARG A 105 -8.74 -12.32 13.45
C ARG A 105 -8.72 -13.54 14.38
N ASP A 106 -8.06 -14.62 13.96
CA ASP A 106 -7.87 -15.84 14.76
C ASP A 106 -6.65 -15.75 15.70
N GLY A 107 -5.96 -14.61 15.73
CA GLY A 107 -4.78 -14.36 16.56
C GLY A 107 -3.49 -14.98 16.02
N LYS A 108 -3.54 -15.73 14.91
CA LYS A 108 -2.36 -16.28 14.23
C LYS A 108 -1.70 -15.23 13.35
N LEU A 109 -0.46 -15.50 12.93
CA LEU A 109 0.20 -14.66 11.94
C LEU A 109 -0.62 -14.62 10.64
N LEU A 110 -0.76 -13.42 10.10
CA LEU A 110 -1.51 -13.17 8.88
C LEU A 110 -0.80 -13.86 7.70
N ASP A 111 -1.55 -14.66 6.95
CA ASP A 111 -1.05 -15.44 5.82
C ASP A 111 -1.87 -15.17 4.55
N ASP A 112 -1.34 -15.57 3.39
CA ASP A 112 -1.96 -15.43 2.06
C ASP A 112 -2.57 -14.03 1.85
N THR A 113 -1.78 -12.99 2.17
CA THR A 113 -2.21 -11.58 2.14
C THR A 113 -1.25 -10.72 1.32
N LEU A 114 -1.81 -9.88 0.44
CA LEU A 114 -1.09 -8.93 -0.40
C LEU A 114 -1.75 -7.55 -0.35
N LEU A 115 -0.99 -6.56 0.14
CA LEU A 115 -1.39 -5.16 0.26
C LEU A 115 -0.56 -4.28 -0.69
N ASP A 116 -1.13 -3.15 -1.13
CA ASP A 116 -0.44 -2.12 -1.91
C ASP A 116 -0.25 -0.88 -1.03
N GLY A 117 0.96 -0.35 -1.02
CA GLY A 117 1.30 0.76 -0.13
C GLY A 117 2.60 1.45 -0.49
N GLU A 118 2.92 2.44 0.32
CA GLU A 118 4.12 3.25 0.18
C GLU A 118 4.88 3.33 1.49
N LEU A 119 6.19 3.06 1.44
CA LEU A 119 7.09 3.23 2.57
C LEU A 119 7.59 4.67 2.58
N VAL A 120 7.23 5.41 3.63
CA VAL A 120 7.65 6.80 3.85
C VAL A 120 8.58 6.89 5.05
N THR A 121 9.42 7.92 5.03
CA THR A 121 10.25 8.29 6.16
C THR A 121 9.70 9.57 6.75
N ASP A 122 9.17 9.48 7.97
CA ASP A 122 8.70 10.66 8.68
C ASP A 122 9.87 11.37 9.37
N THR A 123 9.97 12.68 9.18
CA THR A 123 11.12 13.48 9.63
C THR A 123 10.84 14.42 10.80
N GLU A 124 9.59 14.53 11.29
CA GLU A 124 9.27 15.40 12.44
C GLU A 124 8.22 14.77 13.38
N GLY A 125 8.33 15.17 14.64
CA GLY A 125 7.83 14.48 15.84
C GLY A 125 6.32 14.35 15.97
N ASP A 126 5.96 13.53 16.95
CA ASP A 126 4.63 13.30 17.49
C ASP A 126 3.74 14.58 17.44
N PRO A 127 2.43 14.52 17.10
CA PRO A 127 1.51 15.64 17.26
C PRO A 127 1.56 16.34 18.65
N ASP A 128 2.12 15.68 19.67
CA ASP A 128 2.41 16.25 20.99
C ASP A 128 3.69 17.12 21.08
N GLY A 129 4.39 17.37 19.97
CA GLY A 129 5.56 18.26 19.92
C GLY A 129 6.84 17.66 20.51
N ILE A 130 6.88 16.35 20.76
CA ILE A 130 8.11 15.67 21.17
C ILE A 130 8.94 15.38 19.92
N LEU A 131 10.01 16.17 19.73
CA LEU A 131 11.03 15.94 18.73
C LEU A 131 11.72 14.60 18.99
N THR A 132 11.33 13.55 18.27
CA THR A 132 12.14 12.35 18.16
C THR A 132 13.15 12.59 17.03
N GLU A 133 14.44 12.72 17.38
CA GLU A 133 15.53 12.97 16.42
C GLU A 133 15.76 11.83 15.39
N LEU A 134 15.00 10.74 15.48
CA LEU A 134 15.18 9.56 14.64
C LEU A 134 14.08 9.46 13.59
N PRO A 135 14.44 9.26 12.30
CA PRO A 135 13.47 9.02 11.25
C PRO A 135 12.65 7.76 11.55
N VAL A 136 11.33 7.86 11.42
CA VAL A 136 10.41 6.72 11.63
C VAL A 136 9.91 6.23 10.28
N LEU A 137 10.13 4.95 9.99
CA LEU A 137 9.60 4.31 8.79
C LEU A 137 8.12 3.96 9.00
N ARG A 138 7.27 4.37 8.07
CA ARG A 138 5.85 4.03 8.06
C ARG A 138 5.43 3.47 6.71
N PHE A 139 4.75 2.34 6.71
CA PHE A 139 4.13 1.77 5.52
C PHE A 139 2.66 2.20 5.44
N LEU A 140 2.34 3.05 4.47
CA LEU A 140 1.00 3.58 4.23
C LEU A 140 0.27 2.69 3.22
N VAL A 141 -0.68 1.89 3.70
CA VAL A 141 -1.52 1.00 2.87
C VAL A 141 -2.63 1.81 2.22
N PHE A 142 -2.73 1.75 0.89
CA PHE A 142 -3.78 2.43 0.13
C PHE A 142 -4.64 1.48 -0.72
N ASP A 143 -4.30 0.20 -0.82
CA ASP A 143 -5.16 -0.81 -1.45
C ASP A 143 -4.87 -2.23 -0.91
N ALA A 144 -5.78 -3.17 -1.16
CA ALA A 144 -5.64 -4.58 -0.77
C ALA A 144 -6.19 -5.51 -1.85
N MET A 145 -5.34 -6.40 -2.38
CA MET A 145 -5.72 -7.33 -3.45
C MET A 145 -6.16 -8.67 -2.89
N ARG A 146 -5.57 -9.08 -1.77
CA ARG A 146 -5.86 -10.36 -1.13
C ARG A 146 -5.62 -10.29 0.37
N ILE A 147 -6.53 -10.86 1.17
CA ILE A 147 -6.37 -10.98 2.62
C ILE A 147 -6.83 -12.37 3.08
N GLY A 148 -5.97 -13.12 3.77
CA GLY A 148 -6.29 -14.47 4.28
C GLY A 148 -6.76 -15.43 3.19
N GLY A 149 -6.19 -15.34 1.99
CA GLY A 149 -6.58 -16.13 0.81
C GLY A 149 -7.88 -15.71 0.13
N ARG A 150 -8.59 -14.70 0.66
CA ARG A 150 -9.74 -14.11 -0.01
C ARG A 150 -9.29 -13.11 -1.06
N ASP A 151 -9.67 -13.37 -2.30
CA ASP A 151 -9.48 -12.47 -3.44
C ASP A 151 -10.42 -11.25 -3.32
N LEU A 152 -9.84 -10.05 -3.34
CA LEU A 152 -10.55 -8.78 -3.22
C LEU A 152 -10.54 -7.97 -4.53
N THR A 153 -9.86 -8.45 -5.56
CA THR A 153 -9.58 -7.68 -6.79
C THR A 153 -10.85 -7.25 -7.55
N CYS A 154 -11.90 -8.07 -7.50
CA CYS A 154 -13.20 -7.78 -8.09
C CYS A 154 -14.09 -6.84 -7.25
N LEU A 155 -13.71 -6.54 -6.00
CA LEU A 155 -14.46 -5.62 -5.15
C LEU A 155 -14.16 -4.17 -5.55
N ASN A 156 -15.10 -3.28 -5.24
CA ASN A 156 -14.88 -1.84 -5.34
C ASN A 156 -13.87 -1.38 -4.26
N LEU A 157 -13.26 -0.19 -4.44
CA LEU A 157 -12.19 0.30 -3.56
C LEU A 157 -12.61 0.29 -2.08
N LEU A 158 -13.78 0.85 -1.76
CA LEU A 158 -14.23 0.98 -0.37
C LEU A 158 -14.35 -0.37 0.34
N LYS A 159 -14.83 -1.41 -0.36
CA LYS A 159 -14.91 -2.77 0.19
C LYS A 159 -13.53 -3.41 0.38
N ARG A 160 -12.56 -3.12 -0.50
CA ARG A 160 -11.17 -3.56 -0.34
C ARG A 160 -10.54 -2.93 0.90
N LEU A 161 -10.72 -1.61 1.06
CA LEU A 161 -10.25 -0.85 2.23
C LEU A 161 -10.95 -1.28 3.53
N GLU A 162 -12.28 -1.43 3.53
CA GLU A 162 -13.05 -1.89 4.68
C GLU A 162 -12.62 -3.30 5.12
N THR A 163 -12.39 -4.19 4.15
CA THR A 163 -11.84 -5.53 4.44
C THR A 163 -10.46 -5.42 5.08
N CYS A 164 -9.58 -4.57 4.56
CA CYS A 164 -8.25 -4.34 5.11
C CYS A 164 -8.32 -3.78 6.54
N ALA A 165 -9.18 -2.80 6.78
CA ALA A 165 -9.42 -2.22 8.09
C ALA A 165 -9.87 -3.29 9.09
N ALA A 166 -10.84 -4.13 8.71
CA ALA A 166 -11.44 -5.12 9.59
C ALA A 166 -10.57 -6.35 9.85
N GLU A 167 -9.77 -6.78 8.86
CA GLU A 167 -9.07 -8.08 8.90
C GLU A 167 -7.55 -7.97 9.08
N VAL A 168 -6.97 -6.78 8.86
CA VAL A 168 -5.54 -6.50 9.08
C VAL A 168 -5.37 -5.50 10.22
N PHE A 169 -5.98 -4.33 10.10
CA PHE A 169 -5.72 -3.22 11.04
C PHE A 169 -6.40 -3.40 12.39
N LYS A 170 -7.64 -3.90 12.43
CA LYS A 170 -8.31 -4.15 13.70
C LYS A 170 -7.56 -5.18 14.57
N PRO A 171 -7.20 -6.38 14.08
CA PRO A 171 -6.37 -7.32 14.85
C PRO A 171 -5.01 -6.74 15.25
N ARG A 172 -4.42 -5.89 14.40
CA ARG A 172 -3.17 -5.19 14.70
C ARG A 172 -3.32 -4.19 15.85
N ILE A 173 -4.38 -3.41 15.87
CA ILE A 173 -4.70 -2.48 16.98
C ILE A 173 -4.90 -3.26 18.27
N ASP A 174 -5.65 -4.36 18.23
CA ASP A 174 -5.88 -5.22 19.40
C ASP A 174 -4.56 -5.82 19.91
N PHE A 175 -3.69 -6.32 19.01
CA PHE A 175 -2.35 -6.79 19.36
C PHE A 175 -1.48 -5.71 20.01
N LEU A 176 -1.46 -4.50 19.45
CA LEU A 176 -0.70 -3.38 20.01
C LEU A 176 -1.22 -2.97 21.39
N ARG A 177 -2.53 -3.00 21.60
CA ARG A 177 -3.15 -2.75 22.91
C ARG A 177 -2.72 -3.79 23.94
N GLU A 178 -2.78 -5.07 23.61
CA GLU A 178 -2.31 -6.15 24.49
C GLU A 178 -0.81 -6.01 24.85
N CYS A 179 0.01 -5.62 23.88
CA CYS A 179 1.43 -5.34 24.09
C CYS A 179 1.63 -4.16 25.06
N ALA A 180 0.88 -3.07 24.88
CA ALA A 180 0.94 -1.90 25.74
C ALA A 180 0.49 -2.23 27.18
N GLU A 181 -0.58 -3.01 27.36
CA GLU A 181 -1.04 -3.49 28.68
C GLU A 181 0.02 -4.31 29.40
N LYS A 182 0.78 -5.13 28.64
CA LYS A 182 1.90 -5.94 29.15
C LYS A 182 3.21 -5.16 29.28
N LYS A 183 3.22 -3.85 28.98
CA LYS A 183 4.43 -3.00 28.92
C LYS A 183 5.52 -3.59 28.01
N ALA A 184 5.11 -4.31 26.97
CA ALA A 184 5.99 -4.92 25.99
C ALA A 184 5.93 -4.09 24.70
N LYS A 185 7.07 -3.57 24.24
CA LYS A 185 7.14 -2.91 22.92
C LYS A 185 7.53 -3.96 21.87
N PRO A 186 6.70 -4.21 20.84
CA PRO A 186 7.10 -5.06 19.72
C PRO A 186 8.38 -4.51 19.07
N LYS A 187 9.30 -5.42 18.73
CA LYS A 187 10.50 -5.07 17.96
C LYS A 187 10.16 -5.18 16.47
N GLU A 188 9.75 -4.06 15.90
CA GLU A 188 9.36 -3.96 14.49
C GLU A 188 10.23 -2.93 13.77
N ASP A 189 10.45 -3.14 12.48
CA ASP A 189 11.33 -2.30 11.66
C ASP A 189 10.60 -1.06 11.13
N MET A 190 9.26 -1.06 11.12
CA MET A 190 8.41 0.03 10.66
C MET A 190 7.02 -0.04 11.31
N ASP A 191 6.32 1.09 11.34
CA ASP A 191 4.89 1.12 11.61
C ASP A 191 4.08 0.91 10.32
N ILE A 192 2.80 0.58 10.46
CA ILE A 192 1.88 0.40 9.33
C ILE A 192 0.57 1.14 9.60
N PHE A 193 0.10 1.91 8.61
CA PHE A 193 -1.11 2.72 8.70
C PHE A 193 -1.95 2.57 7.43
N MET A 194 -3.26 2.75 7.53
CA MET A 194 -4.07 2.98 6.33
C MET A 194 -3.90 4.43 5.91
N LYS A 195 -3.84 4.65 4.60
CA LYS A 195 -3.87 5.98 4.01
C LYS A 195 -5.27 6.57 4.13
N ASP A 196 -5.34 7.86 4.46
CA ASP A 196 -6.60 8.57 4.51
C ASP A 196 -7.11 8.90 3.11
N PHE A 197 -8.40 8.69 2.90
CA PHE A 197 -9.08 9.01 1.65
C PHE A 197 -10.16 10.06 1.91
N PHE A 198 -10.18 11.06 1.05
CA PHE A 198 -11.07 12.20 1.13
C PHE A 198 -12.03 12.20 -0.06
N ASP A 199 -13.24 12.71 0.19
CA ASP A 199 -14.17 13.01 -0.89
C ASP A 199 -13.58 14.10 -1.80
N LEU A 200 -13.91 14.07 -3.09
CA LEU A 200 -13.42 15.09 -4.03
C LEU A 200 -13.82 16.52 -3.64
N ARG A 201 -14.92 16.70 -2.90
CA ARG A 201 -15.33 18.01 -2.35
C ARG A 201 -14.26 18.61 -1.43
N ASP A 202 -13.45 17.76 -0.79
CA ASP A 202 -12.40 18.13 0.14
C ASP A 202 -11.00 18.06 -0.49
N VAL A 203 -10.90 17.90 -1.81
CA VAL A 203 -9.59 17.79 -2.50
C VAL A 203 -8.69 19.01 -2.29
N SER A 204 -9.27 20.19 -2.09
CA SER A 204 -8.51 21.41 -1.75
C SER A 204 -7.82 21.28 -0.39
N VAL A 205 -8.40 20.55 0.55
CA VAL A 205 -7.78 20.25 1.85
C VAL A 205 -6.60 19.33 1.65
N VAL A 206 -6.75 18.26 0.85
CA VAL A 206 -5.66 17.33 0.51
C VAL A 206 -4.49 18.07 -0.14
N ILE A 207 -4.76 18.93 -1.13
CA ILE A 207 -3.73 19.76 -1.78
C ILE A 207 -3.07 20.69 -0.75
N GLY A 208 -3.86 21.27 0.16
CA GLY A 208 -3.36 22.11 1.25
C GLY A 208 -2.43 21.34 2.19
N LEU A 209 -2.79 20.12 2.60
CA LEU A 209 -1.97 19.25 3.43
C LEU A 209 -0.63 18.93 2.75
N SER A 210 -0.66 18.58 1.46
CA SER A 210 0.53 18.31 0.66
C SER A 210 1.44 19.54 0.55
N LYS A 211 0.87 20.74 0.37
CA LYS A 211 1.64 21.99 0.21
C LYS A 211 2.19 22.57 1.51
N GLN A 212 1.47 22.41 2.61
CA GLN A 212 1.78 23.09 3.88
C GLN A 212 2.72 22.29 4.79
N LYS A 213 3.28 21.16 4.34
CA LYS A 213 4.14 20.26 5.15
C LYS A 213 3.52 19.92 6.51
N ARG A 214 2.20 19.78 6.55
CA ARG A 214 1.47 19.42 7.79
C ARG A 214 1.51 17.91 8.05
N LEU A 215 1.91 17.14 7.06
CA LEU A 215 2.12 15.71 7.18
C LEU A 215 3.57 15.45 7.61
N PRO A 216 3.82 14.39 8.39
CA PRO A 216 5.14 14.07 8.92
C PRO A 216 6.12 13.59 7.84
N HIS A 217 5.62 13.31 6.62
CA HIS A 217 6.39 12.98 5.42
C HIS A 217 6.12 13.98 4.28
N PRO A 218 7.10 14.13 3.36
CA PRO A 218 6.93 14.92 2.14
C PRO A 218 5.84 14.35 1.23
N CYS A 219 5.15 15.25 0.53
CA CYS A 219 4.12 14.96 -0.45
C CYS A 219 4.29 15.86 -1.67
N ASP A 220 4.03 15.33 -2.87
CA ASP A 220 4.30 16.01 -4.15
C ASP A 220 3.08 16.10 -5.07
N GLY A 221 1.88 15.81 -4.57
CA GLY A 221 0.67 15.86 -5.38
C GLY A 221 -0.56 15.23 -4.74
N VAL A 222 -1.44 14.71 -5.61
CA VAL A 222 -2.70 14.03 -5.28
C VAL A 222 -2.85 12.79 -6.14
N ILE A 223 -3.36 11.71 -5.55
CA ILE A 223 -3.83 10.52 -6.26
C ILE A 223 -5.36 10.51 -6.23
N LEU A 224 -5.98 10.32 -7.39
CA LEU A 224 -7.41 10.13 -7.54
C LEU A 224 -7.69 8.66 -7.86
N THR A 225 -8.39 7.98 -6.96
CA THR A 225 -8.70 6.56 -7.08
C THR A 225 -10.19 6.36 -7.36
N PRO A 226 -10.56 5.64 -8.43
CA PRO A 226 -11.96 5.40 -8.76
C PRO A 226 -12.58 4.45 -7.74
N VAL A 227 -13.75 4.81 -7.21
CA VAL A 227 -14.39 4.03 -6.14
C VAL A 227 -14.96 2.71 -6.68
N LEU A 228 -15.69 2.75 -7.79
CA LEU A 228 -16.42 1.60 -8.32
C LEU A 228 -15.57 0.65 -9.17
N TRP A 229 -14.34 1.04 -9.51
CA TRP A 229 -13.51 0.26 -10.41
C TRP A 229 -12.83 -0.92 -9.70
N PRO A 230 -12.80 -2.12 -10.30
CA PRO A 230 -12.05 -3.24 -9.76
C PRO A 230 -10.54 -2.94 -9.79
N TYR A 231 -9.78 -3.64 -8.97
CA TYR A 231 -8.33 -3.54 -9.00
C TYR A 231 -7.81 -4.00 -10.37
N THR A 232 -6.98 -3.17 -11.02
CA THR A 232 -6.46 -3.43 -12.37
C THR A 232 -4.94 -3.55 -12.32
N PRO A 233 -4.37 -4.75 -12.51
CA PRO A 233 -2.93 -4.96 -12.50
C PRO A 233 -2.22 -4.20 -13.63
N GLY A 234 -1.03 -3.69 -13.34
CA GLY A 234 -0.25 -2.93 -14.33
C GLY A 234 -0.90 -1.59 -14.68
N SER A 235 -0.87 -1.18 -15.94
CA SER A 235 -1.37 0.15 -16.34
C SER A 235 -2.88 0.28 -16.08
N CYS A 236 -3.27 1.24 -15.24
CA CYS A 236 -4.66 1.54 -14.92
C CYS A 236 -5.02 2.96 -15.35
N PRO A 237 -5.69 3.16 -16.50
CA PRO A 237 -6.07 4.48 -16.98
C PRO A 237 -7.07 5.21 -16.07
N GLN A 238 -7.75 4.50 -15.17
CA GLN A 238 -8.73 5.09 -14.25
C GLN A 238 -8.09 5.56 -12.95
N LEU A 239 -6.92 5.05 -12.57
CA LEU A 239 -6.16 5.55 -11.43
C LEU A 239 -5.34 6.75 -11.90
N LEU A 240 -5.58 7.92 -11.32
CA LEU A 240 -5.00 9.16 -11.82
C LEU A 240 -4.05 9.76 -10.78
N LYS A 241 -2.93 10.32 -11.24
CA LYS A 241 -1.99 11.08 -10.41
C LYS A 241 -1.89 12.50 -10.94
N TRP A 242 -1.83 13.46 -10.05
CA TRP A 242 -1.64 14.85 -10.38
C TRP A 242 -0.54 15.44 -9.51
N LYS A 243 0.31 16.27 -10.11
CA LYS A 243 1.31 17.09 -9.41
C LYS A 243 1.10 18.56 -9.78
N PRO A 244 1.38 19.50 -8.87
CA PRO A 244 1.43 20.91 -9.22
C PRO A 244 2.43 21.15 -10.35
N PRO A 245 2.14 22.06 -11.31
CA PRO A 245 3.05 22.37 -12.41
C PRO A 245 4.47 22.74 -11.95
N GLU A 246 4.57 23.44 -10.81
CA GLU A 246 5.83 23.83 -10.18
C GLU A 246 6.70 22.66 -9.69
N MET A 247 6.14 21.45 -9.56
CA MET A 247 6.83 20.22 -9.14
C MET A 247 7.12 19.27 -10.31
N ASN A 248 6.73 19.63 -11.54
CA ASN A 248 7.12 18.87 -12.73
C ASN A 248 8.55 19.25 -13.12
N THR A 249 9.48 18.31 -12.96
CA THR A 249 10.86 18.46 -13.46
C THR A 249 10.84 18.38 -14.99
N VAL A 250 11.37 19.41 -15.67
CA VAL A 250 11.56 19.48 -17.12
C VAL A 250 12.68 18.57 -17.58
#